data_AF-A0A1Q3Q216-F1
#
_entry.id   AF-A0A1Q3Q216-F1
#
_cell.length_a   1.000
_cell.length_b   1.000
_cell.length_c   1.000
_cell.angle_alpha   90.00
_cell.angle_beta   90.00
_cell.angle_gamma   90.00
#
_symmetry.space_group_name_H-M   'P 1'
#
loop_
_entity.id
_entity.type
_entity.pdbx_description
1 polymer ?
#
loop_
_entity_poly.entity_id
_entity_poly.type
_entity_poly.pdbx_seq_one_letter_code
_entity_poly.pdbx_strand_id
1 'polypeptide(L)'
;MLWIGNSYTSVNNLPQVFYNLSLSGGDSVMFDSNALGGYTFQNHSANATTIQKIQSQKWNYVVLQAQSQEPSFPPMQVQSQTMPYAHLLDSLVVDNDSCTETVFYMTWGRKYGDQSNCAGYPPLCTFTGMQARLRESYLQMANDNHAIVSAAGMAWKKSWQTDSLINLWSSDNSHPSVAGTYLTACVFYATIFRKPPIGLSYSPIGDSATTAFLQTIAHHTVFDSLAT
;
A
#
# COMPACT_ATOMS: atom_id res chain seq x y z
N MET A 1 10.18 -10.06 4.82
CA MET A 1 8.96 -9.25 4.87
C MET A 1 7.76 -10.09 4.45
N LEU A 2 6.67 -10.05 5.20
CA LEU A 2 5.43 -10.77 4.87
C LEU A 2 4.42 -9.80 4.30
N TRP A 3 3.75 -10.16 3.21
CA TRP A 3 2.70 -9.36 2.60
C TRP A 3 1.32 -9.98 2.83
N ILE A 4 0.48 -9.33 3.64
CA ILE A 4 -0.91 -9.73 3.86
C ILE A 4 -1.82 -8.72 3.17
N GLY A 5 -2.63 -9.19 2.21
CA GLY A 5 -3.46 -8.31 1.42
C GLY A 5 -4.37 -9.04 0.43
N ASN A 6 -4.64 -8.39 -0.69
CA ASN A 6 -5.53 -8.92 -1.72
C ASN A 6 -5.00 -8.62 -3.13
N SER A 7 -5.89 -8.43 -4.09
CA SER A 7 -5.53 -8.14 -5.48
C SER A 7 -4.70 -6.88 -5.66
N TYR A 8 -4.76 -5.90 -4.75
CA TYR A 8 -3.89 -4.72 -4.80
C TYR A 8 -2.42 -5.03 -4.43
N THR A 9 -2.18 -6.19 -3.83
CA THR A 9 -0.85 -6.75 -3.57
C THR A 9 -0.47 -7.79 -4.64
N SER A 10 -1.37 -8.67 -5.06
CA SER A 10 -1.02 -9.76 -5.99
C SER A 10 -0.99 -9.36 -7.47
N VAL A 11 -1.74 -8.34 -7.91
CA VAL A 11 -1.71 -7.87 -9.30
C VAL A 11 -0.32 -7.34 -9.65
N ASN A 12 0.17 -7.74 -10.83
CA ASN A 12 1.54 -7.52 -11.32
C ASN A 12 2.63 -8.07 -10.37
N ASN A 13 2.26 -8.89 -9.39
CA ASN A 13 3.15 -9.44 -8.37
C ASN A 13 4.00 -8.35 -7.69
N LEU A 14 3.35 -7.40 -7.02
CA LEU A 14 4.02 -6.31 -6.31
C LEU A 14 5.17 -6.79 -5.40
N PRO A 15 5.05 -7.89 -4.61
CA PRO A 15 6.16 -8.42 -3.81
C PRO A 15 7.41 -8.74 -4.66
N GLN A 16 7.24 -9.35 -5.83
CA GLN A 16 8.35 -9.65 -6.73
C GLN A 16 8.94 -8.38 -7.38
N VAL A 17 8.10 -7.42 -7.76
CA VAL A 17 8.56 -6.12 -8.29
C VAL A 17 9.39 -5.39 -7.24
N PHE A 18 8.94 -5.36 -5.98
CA PHE A 18 9.69 -4.79 -4.86
C PHE A 18 11.02 -5.51 -4.63
N TYR A 19 11.04 -6.85 -4.67
CA TYR A 19 12.27 -7.62 -4.55
C TYR A 19 13.29 -7.27 -5.64
N ASN A 20 12.88 -7.26 -6.91
CA ASN A 20 13.76 -6.93 -8.03
C ASN A 20 14.27 -5.48 -7.93
N LEU A 21 13.40 -4.55 -7.53
CA LEU A 21 13.77 -3.15 -7.30
C LEU A 21 14.82 -3.04 -6.18
N SER A 22 14.61 -3.74 -5.07
CA SER A 22 15.52 -3.75 -3.93
C SER A 22 16.90 -4.28 -4.31
N LEU A 23 16.95 -5.40 -5.03
CA LEU A 23 18.20 -5.97 -5.56
C LEU A 23 18.96 -4.99 -6.44
N SER A 24 18.26 -4.22 -7.27
CA SER A 24 18.88 -3.21 -8.13
C SER A 24 19.55 -2.06 -7.35
N GLY A 25 19.13 -1.84 -6.09
CA GLY A 25 19.74 -0.91 -5.14
C GLY A 25 20.81 -1.54 -4.24
N GLY A 26 21.16 -2.81 -4.47
CA GLY A 26 22.10 -3.57 -3.64
C GLY A 26 21.52 -4.11 -2.34
N ASP A 27 20.19 -4.03 -2.15
CA ASP A 27 19.49 -4.53 -0.98
C ASP A 27 18.91 -5.93 -1.25
N SER A 28 18.87 -6.79 -0.22
CA SER A 28 18.28 -8.12 -0.33
C SER A 28 17.04 -8.24 0.56
N VAL A 29 16.01 -8.89 0.05
CA VAL A 29 14.75 -9.14 0.76
C VAL A 29 14.36 -10.59 0.59
N MET A 30 14.09 -11.28 1.70
CA MET A 30 13.27 -12.49 1.65
C MET A 30 11.82 -12.10 1.89
N PHE A 31 10.91 -12.62 1.07
CA PHE A 31 9.48 -12.32 1.22
C PHE A 31 8.60 -13.56 1.07
N ASP A 32 7.43 -13.49 1.71
CA ASP A 32 6.31 -14.38 1.47
C ASP A 32 5.03 -13.54 1.43
N SER A 33 3.92 -14.11 0.96
CA SER A 33 2.65 -13.39 0.84
C SER A 33 1.42 -14.28 1.09
N ASN A 34 0.36 -13.67 1.58
CA ASN A 34 -1.01 -14.19 1.50
C ASN A 34 -1.92 -13.07 0.96
N ALA A 35 -2.12 -13.05 -0.35
CA ALA A 35 -2.78 -11.97 -1.07
C ALA A 35 -4.04 -12.46 -1.80
N LEU A 36 -5.14 -12.63 -1.05
CA LEU A 36 -6.38 -13.27 -1.53
C LEU A 36 -7.37 -12.22 -2.06
N GLY A 37 -7.89 -12.41 -3.27
CA GLY A 37 -8.73 -11.42 -3.95
C GLY A 37 -9.92 -10.94 -3.09
N GLY A 38 -10.07 -9.62 -2.97
CA GLY A 38 -11.17 -8.98 -2.23
C GLY A 38 -11.09 -9.05 -0.71
N TYR A 39 -10.06 -9.69 -0.12
CA TYR A 39 -9.99 -9.86 1.34
C TYR A 39 -9.93 -8.54 2.10
N THR A 40 -10.70 -8.48 3.18
CA THR A 40 -10.65 -7.44 4.22
C THR A 40 -9.70 -7.83 5.35
N PHE A 41 -9.42 -6.91 6.26
CA PHE A 41 -8.72 -7.26 7.51
C PHE A 41 -9.50 -8.27 8.36
N GLN A 42 -10.83 -8.19 8.40
CA GLN A 42 -11.66 -9.19 9.08
C GLN A 42 -11.48 -10.59 8.49
N ASN A 43 -11.38 -10.71 7.15
CA ASN A 43 -11.15 -12.01 6.53
C ASN A 43 -9.77 -12.56 6.91
N HIS A 44 -8.73 -11.73 6.88
CA HIS A 44 -7.38 -12.13 7.25
C HIS A 44 -7.24 -12.48 8.73
N SER A 45 -7.92 -11.77 9.63
CA SER A 45 -7.84 -12.04 11.07
C SER A 45 -8.45 -13.39 11.47
N ALA A 46 -9.29 -13.97 10.61
CA ALA A 46 -9.86 -15.32 10.78
C ALA A 46 -9.21 -16.37 9.86
N ASN A 47 -8.27 -15.98 9.00
CA ASN A 47 -7.67 -16.89 8.02
C ASN A 47 -6.48 -17.64 8.63
N ALA A 48 -6.62 -18.98 8.75
CA ALA A 48 -5.59 -19.83 9.34
C ALA A 48 -4.22 -19.70 8.65
N THR A 49 -4.19 -19.55 7.31
CA THR A 49 -2.93 -19.37 6.57
C THR A 49 -2.27 -18.03 6.86
N THR A 50 -3.03 -16.94 6.98
CA THR A 50 -2.48 -15.64 7.42
C THR A 50 -1.84 -15.76 8.79
N ILE A 51 -2.57 -16.32 9.77
CA ILE A 51 -2.08 -16.46 11.15
C ILE A 51 -0.81 -17.33 11.18
N GLN A 52 -0.82 -18.48 10.48
CA GLN A 52 0.34 -19.37 10.39
C GLN A 52 1.55 -18.68 9.75
N LYS A 53 1.36 -17.86 8.70
CA LYS A 53 2.47 -17.13 8.07
C LYS A 53 3.01 -16.00 8.94
N ILE A 54 2.16 -15.32 9.71
CA ILE A 54 2.63 -14.33 10.70
C ILE A 54 3.51 -15.04 11.73
N GLN A 55 3.11 -16.22 12.20
CA GLN A 55 3.79 -17.00 13.24
C GLN A 55 4.96 -17.86 12.75
N SER A 56 5.17 -17.99 11.43
CA SER A 56 6.13 -18.96 10.89
C SER A 56 7.58 -18.56 11.12
N GLN A 57 7.85 -17.26 11.31
CA GLN A 57 9.16 -16.73 11.60
C GLN A 57 9.08 -15.32 12.16
N LYS A 58 10.21 -14.84 12.68
CA LYS A 58 10.39 -13.45 13.09
C LYS A 58 10.61 -12.58 11.86
N TRP A 59 9.62 -11.77 11.51
CA TRP A 59 9.68 -10.90 10.35
C TRP A 59 10.31 -9.56 10.74
N ASN A 60 11.14 -8.96 9.88
CA ASN A 60 11.50 -7.55 10.09
C ASN A 60 10.31 -6.62 9.86
N TYR A 61 9.49 -6.96 8.86
CA TYR A 61 8.33 -6.18 8.45
C TYR A 61 7.17 -7.10 8.08
N VAL A 62 5.96 -6.74 8.52
CA VAL A 62 4.71 -7.34 8.04
C VAL A 62 3.85 -6.23 7.44
N VAL A 63 3.56 -6.35 6.15
CA VAL A 63 2.72 -5.43 5.41
C VAL A 63 1.26 -5.84 5.57
N LEU A 64 0.43 -4.92 6.04
CA LEU A 64 -1.02 -5.09 6.19
C LEU A 64 -1.77 -4.19 5.22
N GLN A 65 -2.50 -4.82 4.30
CA GLN A 65 -3.33 -4.15 3.31
C GLN A 65 -4.82 -4.46 3.52
N ALA A 66 -5.61 -3.43 3.82
CA ALA A 66 -7.06 -3.51 3.93
C ALA A 66 -7.73 -3.69 2.55
N GLN A 67 -9.05 -3.93 2.52
CA GLN A 67 -9.80 -3.97 1.26
C GLN A 67 -9.78 -2.60 0.55
N SER A 68 -9.91 -2.56 -0.78
CA SER A 68 -9.65 -1.36 -1.60
C SER A 68 -10.63 -0.20 -1.42
N GLN A 69 -11.79 -0.45 -0.79
CA GLN A 69 -12.85 0.52 -0.54
C GLN A 69 -13.07 0.73 0.96
N GLU A 70 -12.97 -0.31 1.78
CA GLU A 70 -13.38 -0.28 3.19
C GLU A 70 -12.80 0.89 4.00
N PRO A 71 -11.50 1.26 3.89
CA PRO A 71 -10.94 2.35 4.67
C PRO A 71 -11.34 3.72 4.12
N SER A 72 -12.01 3.79 2.97
CA SER A 72 -12.53 5.02 2.38
C SER A 72 -13.97 5.36 2.82
N PHE A 73 -14.69 4.39 3.38
CA PHE A 73 -16.10 4.51 3.79
C PHE A 73 -16.34 5.54 4.90
N PRO A 74 -17.62 5.83 5.26
CA PRO A 74 -17.93 6.76 6.34
C PRO A 74 -17.18 6.43 7.64
N PRO A 75 -16.71 7.44 8.40
CA PRO A 75 -15.86 7.20 9.59
C PRO A 75 -16.41 6.16 10.57
N MET A 76 -17.72 6.23 10.87
CA MET A 76 -18.37 5.28 11.78
C MET A 76 -18.32 3.83 11.25
N GLN A 77 -18.45 3.65 9.94
CA GLN A 77 -18.36 2.33 9.33
C GLN A 77 -16.93 1.80 9.43
N VAL A 78 -15.92 2.61 9.07
CA VAL A 78 -14.50 2.24 9.19
C VAL A 78 -14.14 1.89 10.64
N GLN A 79 -14.59 2.69 11.60
CA GLN A 79 -14.34 2.47 13.02
C GLN A 79 -14.90 1.14 13.53
N SER A 80 -16.02 0.68 12.98
CA SER A 80 -16.68 -0.56 13.40
C SER A 80 -16.25 -1.80 12.60
N GLN A 81 -15.91 -1.63 11.32
CA GLN A 81 -15.70 -2.75 10.39
C GLN A 81 -14.24 -2.94 9.96
N THR A 82 -13.37 -1.96 10.18
CA THR A 82 -11.96 -2.02 9.71
C THR A 82 -10.97 -1.87 10.88
N MET A 83 -11.12 -0.82 11.70
CA MET A 83 -10.17 -0.51 12.78
C MET A 83 -9.92 -1.65 13.78
N PRO A 84 -10.96 -2.38 14.27
CA PRO A 84 -10.74 -3.47 15.22
C PRO A 84 -9.91 -4.61 14.64
N TYR A 85 -10.07 -4.89 13.34
CA TYR A 85 -9.35 -5.97 12.67
C TYR A 85 -7.94 -5.55 12.24
N ALA A 86 -7.72 -4.26 11.96
CA ALA A 86 -6.38 -3.71 11.83
C ALA A 86 -5.59 -3.91 13.14
N HIS A 87 -6.20 -3.56 14.28
CA HIS A 87 -5.59 -3.75 15.60
C HIS A 87 -5.34 -5.23 15.93
N LEU A 88 -6.30 -6.10 15.64
CA LEU A 88 -6.14 -7.54 15.88
C LEU A 88 -4.99 -8.12 15.05
N LEU A 89 -4.88 -7.77 13.76
CA LEU A 89 -3.78 -8.24 12.92
C LEU A 89 -2.42 -7.70 13.39
N ASP A 90 -2.35 -6.43 13.78
CA ASP A 90 -1.13 -5.84 14.34
C ASP A 90 -0.72 -6.54 15.65
N SER A 91 -1.69 -6.78 16.55
CA SER A 91 -1.44 -7.50 17.80
C SER A 91 -0.85 -8.89 17.55
N LEU A 92 -1.37 -9.63 16.54
CA LEU A 92 -0.79 -10.92 16.15
C LEU A 92 0.65 -10.82 15.64
N VAL A 93 1.00 -9.72 14.97
CA VAL A 93 2.37 -9.46 14.49
C VAL A 93 3.29 -9.16 15.67
N VAL A 94 2.88 -8.26 16.56
CA VAL A 94 3.65 -7.86 17.75
C VAL A 94 3.81 -9.01 18.74
N ASP A 95 2.77 -9.82 18.94
CA ASP A 95 2.81 -11.00 19.82
C ASP A 95 3.79 -12.07 19.30
N ASN A 96 3.94 -12.19 17.97
CA ASN A 96 4.92 -13.10 17.37
C ASN A 96 6.36 -12.60 17.58
N ASP A 97 6.60 -11.31 17.34
CA ASP A 97 7.87 -10.66 17.67
C ASP A 97 7.70 -9.14 17.76
N SER A 98 7.91 -8.59 18.97
CA SER A 98 7.81 -7.15 19.25
C SER A 98 8.83 -6.29 18.48
N CYS A 99 9.85 -6.90 17.89
CA CYS A 99 10.80 -6.21 17.00
C CYS A 99 10.31 -6.12 15.55
N THR A 100 9.19 -6.75 15.20
CA THR A 100 8.59 -6.66 13.87
C THR A 100 7.94 -5.30 13.69
N GLU A 101 8.28 -4.58 12.62
CA GLU A 101 7.57 -3.35 12.26
C GLU A 101 6.34 -3.69 11.38
N THR A 102 5.14 -3.40 11.88
CA THR A 102 3.94 -3.41 11.05
C THR A 102 3.96 -2.25 10.06
N VAL A 103 3.65 -2.52 8.80
CA VAL A 103 3.58 -1.54 7.72
C VAL A 103 2.19 -1.53 7.13
N PHE A 104 1.41 -0.50 7.43
CA PHE A 104 0.12 -0.31 6.79
C PHE A 104 0.31 0.17 5.35
N TYR A 105 -0.16 -0.61 4.39
CA TYR A 105 -0.09 -0.30 2.96
C TYR A 105 -1.24 0.63 2.58
N MET A 106 -0.99 1.94 2.61
CA MET A 106 -1.97 2.94 2.18
C MET A 106 -2.23 2.82 0.68
N THR A 107 -3.39 2.26 0.35
CA THR A 107 -3.84 2.08 -1.04
C THR A 107 -4.32 3.40 -1.66
N TRP A 108 -4.70 3.33 -2.93
CA TRP A 108 -5.17 4.47 -3.71
C TRP A 108 -6.67 4.47 -3.95
N GLY A 109 -7.24 5.66 -4.16
CA GLY A 109 -8.59 5.80 -4.68
C GLY A 109 -8.72 5.26 -6.10
N ARG A 110 -9.91 4.78 -6.46
CA ARG A 110 -10.23 4.42 -7.86
C ARG A 110 -10.14 5.65 -8.77
N LYS A 111 -9.81 5.46 -10.05
CA LYS A 111 -9.54 6.55 -11.01
C LYS A 111 -10.69 7.56 -11.09
N TYR A 112 -11.92 7.06 -11.05
CA TYR A 112 -13.14 7.87 -11.06
C TYR A 112 -13.86 7.85 -9.71
N GLY A 113 -13.19 7.50 -8.61
CA GLY A 113 -13.85 7.26 -7.32
C GLY A 113 -14.65 5.96 -7.28
N ASP A 114 -15.31 5.70 -6.16
CA ASP A 114 -16.13 4.52 -5.93
C ASP A 114 -17.59 4.78 -6.28
N GLN A 115 -17.88 4.78 -7.58
CA GLN A 115 -19.18 5.17 -8.15
C GLN A 115 -20.37 4.39 -7.58
N SER A 116 -20.17 3.13 -7.21
CA SER A 116 -21.24 2.30 -6.64
C SER A 116 -21.68 2.76 -5.25
N ASN A 117 -20.80 3.41 -4.49
CA ASN A 117 -21.06 3.85 -3.11
C ASN A 117 -21.19 5.38 -2.99
N CYS A 118 -20.90 6.11 -4.07
CA CYS A 118 -20.77 7.56 -4.04
C CYS A 118 -22.07 8.30 -3.71
N ALA A 119 -23.22 7.74 -4.13
CA ALA A 119 -24.54 8.29 -3.80
C ALA A 119 -24.84 8.26 -2.29
N GLY A 120 -24.35 7.23 -1.59
CA GLY A 120 -24.51 7.10 -0.14
C GLY A 120 -23.44 7.86 0.66
N TYR A 121 -22.29 8.13 0.06
CA TYR A 121 -21.21 8.88 0.69
C TYR A 121 -20.44 9.72 -0.37
N PRO A 122 -20.83 11.00 -0.57
CA PRO A 122 -20.30 11.85 -1.65
C PRO A 122 -18.77 12.02 -1.73
N PRO A 123 -17.97 11.95 -0.65
CA PRO A 123 -16.51 11.96 -0.76
C PRO A 123 -15.97 10.87 -1.70
N LEU A 124 -16.69 9.76 -1.88
CA LEU A 124 -16.29 8.67 -2.77
C LEU A 124 -16.53 8.96 -4.26
N CYS A 125 -17.21 10.04 -4.63
CA CYS A 125 -17.52 10.36 -6.03
C CYS A 125 -16.28 10.63 -6.89
N THR A 126 -15.12 10.90 -6.28
CA THR A 126 -13.90 11.28 -7.00
C THR A 126 -12.70 10.52 -6.46
N PHE A 127 -11.68 10.37 -7.30
CA PHE A 127 -10.38 9.87 -6.87
C PHE A 127 -9.83 10.65 -5.66
N THR A 128 -9.81 11.98 -5.74
CA THR A 128 -9.25 12.84 -4.68
C THR A 128 -10.00 12.70 -3.35
N GLY A 129 -11.33 12.65 -3.39
CA GLY A 129 -12.13 12.50 -2.17
C GLY A 129 -11.98 11.11 -1.55
N MET A 130 -12.00 10.06 -2.37
CA MET A 130 -11.72 8.70 -1.90
C MET A 130 -10.31 8.58 -1.32
N GLN A 131 -9.30 9.18 -1.96
CA GLN A 131 -7.93 9.18 -1.46
C GLN A 131 -7.78 9.89 -0.12
N ALA A 132 -8.50 11.00 0.10
CA ALA A 132 -8.48 11.71 1.37
C ALA A 132 -8.96 10.80 2.51
N ARG A 133 -10.06 10.07 2.28
CA ARG A 133 -10.61 9.11 3.24
C ARG A 133 -9.68 7.93 3.52
N LEU A 134 -9.09 7.35 2.47
CA LEU A 134 -8.07 6.31 2.63
C LEU A 134 -6.90 6.83 3.48
N ARG A 135 -6.38 8.02 3.18
CA ARG A 135 -5.26 8.61 3.92
C ARG A 135 -5.59 8.75 5.42
N GLU A 136 -6.75 9.29 5.75
CA GLU A 136 -7.19 9.47 7.13
C GLU A 136 -7.24 8.14 7.88
N SER A 137 -7.90 7.13 7.32
CA SER A 137 -8.02 5.82 7.95
C SER A 137 -6.68 5.09 8.09
N TYR A 138 -5.81 5.13 7.07
CA TYR A 138 -4.50 4.49 7.14
C TYR A 138 -3.55 5.15 8.15
N LEU A 139 -3.60 6.49 8.27
CA LEU A 139 -2.82 7.19 9.30
C LEU A 139 -3.36 6.92 10.70
N GLN A 140 -4.68 6.83 10.86
CA GLN A 140 -5.28 6.45 12.14
C GLN A 140 -4.87 5.02 12.52
N MET A 141 -4.96 4.05 11.60
CA MET A 141 -4.52 2.66 11.86
C MET A 141 -3.06 2.60 12.28
N ALA A 142 -2.17 3.35 11.64
CA ALA A 142 -0.77 3.38 12.03
C ALA A 142 -0.55 4.02 13.41
N ASN A 143 -1.19 5.16 13.67
CA ASN A 143 -1.10 5.85 14.95
C ASN A 143 -1.62 4.99 16.11
N ASP A 144 -2.79 4.37 15.95
CA ASP A 144 -3.44 3.58 17.00
C ASP A 144 -2.65 2.30 17.35
N ASN A 145 -1.80 1.83 16.44
CA ASN A 145 -1.01 0.60 16.58
C ASN A 145 0.51 0.83 16.69
N HIS A 146 0.97 2.09 16.79
CA HIS A 146 2.40 2.42 16.79
C HIS A 146 3.18 1.82 15.59
N ALA A 147 2.52 1.75 14.44
CA ALA A 147 3.04 1.17 13.21
C ALA A 147 3.44 2.27 12.21
N ILE A 148 4.06 1.87 11.09
CA ILE A 148 4.42 2.80 10.01
C ILE A 148 3.47 2.67 8.80
N VAL A 149 3.50 3.65 7.91
CA VAL A 149 2.70 3.67 6.68
C VAL A 149 3.59 3.71 5.45
N SER A 150 3.35 2.81 4.49
CA SER A 150 3.81 2.96 3.11
C SER A 150 2.77 3.76 2.33
N ALA A 151 3.04 5.04 2.08
CA ALA A 151 2.07 6.04 1.59
C ALA A 151 1.81 5.97 0.07
N ALA A 152 1.61 4.78 -0.49
CA ALA A 152 1.50 4.58 -1.94
C ALA A 152 0.36 5.40 -2.56
N GLY A 153 -0.81 5.46 -1.94
CA GLY A 153 -1.93 6.26 -2.43
C GLY A 153 -1.64 7.77 -2.53
N MET A 154 -0.75 8.31 -1.68
CA MET A 154 -0.32 9.70 -1.77
C MET A 154 0.63 9.93 -2.94
N ALA A 155 1.53 8.98 -3.22
CA ALA A 155 2.37 9.02 -4.41
C ALA A 155 1.53 8.93 -5.68
N TRP A 156 0.52 8.07 -5.71
CA TRP A 156 -0.43 7.98 -6.82
C TRP A 156 -1.16 9.30 -7.05
N LYS A 157 -1.63 9.93 -5.98
CA LYS A 157 -2.27 11.26 -6.07
C LYS A 157 -1.31 12.30 -6.63
N LYS A 158 -0.08 12.34 -6.12
CA LYS A 158 0.93 13.30 -6.56
C LYS A 158 1.33 13.10 -8.02
N SER A 159 1.53 11.85 -8.45
CA SER A 159 1.79 11.49 -9.84
C SER A 159 0.66 11.98 -10.74
N TRP A 160 -0.60 11.60 -10.44
CA TRP A 160 -1.77 11.98 -11.24
C TRP A 160 -1.98 13.50 -11.33
N GLN A 161 -1.68 14.25 -10.26
CA GLN A 161 -1.76 15.71 -10.25
C GLN A 161 -0.64 16.39 -11.04
N THR A 162 0.50 15.72 -11.19
CA THR A 162 1.68 16.27 -11.86
C THR A 162 1.63 15.93 -13.35
N ASP A 163 1.27 14.70 -13.71
CA ASP A 163 1.07 14.26 -15.09
C ASP A 163 -0.02 13.18 -15.15
N SER A 164 -1.20 13.54 -15.64
CA SER A 164 -2.32 12.62 -15.80
C SER A 164 -2.23 11.74 -17.06
N LEU A 165 -1.23 11.93 -17.92
CA LEU A 165 -1.00 11.05 -19.08
C LEU A 165 -0.42 9.71 -18.65
N ILE A 166 0.29 9.67 -17.52
CA ILE A 166 0.80 8.44 -16.92
C ILE A 166 -0.33 7.74 -16.17
N ASN A 167 -1.01 6.83 -16.85
CA ASN A 167 -2.14 6.10 -16.28
C ASN A 167 -1.66 5.00 -15.30
N LEU A 168 -1.96 5.19 -14.01
CA LEU A 168 -1.58 4.25 -12.95
C LEU A 168 -2.58 3.11 -12.74
N TRP A 169 -3.78 3.20 -13.31
CA TRP A 169 -4.82 2.19 -13.20
C TRP A 169 -4.84 1.27 -14.43
N SER A 170 -5.25 0.02 -14.22
CA SER A 170 -5.63 -0.90 -15.29
C SER A 170 -6.92 -0.43 -15.96
N SER A 171 -7.40 -1.20 -16.95
CA SER A 171 -8.64 -0.92 -17.67
C SER A 171 -9.90 -0.91 -16.78
N ASP A 172 -9.86 -1.54 -15.61
CA ASP A 172 -10.98 -1.54 -14.67
C ASP A 172 -11.05 -0.29 -13.78
N ASN A 173 -10.08 0.63 -13.92
CA ASN A 173 -10.01 1.89 -13.18
C ASN A 173 -9.86 1.73 -11.65
N SER A 174 -9.47 0.55 -11.18
CA SER A 174 -9.26 0.18 -9.77
C SER A 174 -7.87 -0.42 -9.56
N HIS A 175 -7.57 -1.55 -10.20
CA HIS A 175 -6.31 -2.28 -10.05
C HIS A 175 -5.13 -1.52 -10.66
N PRO A 176 -3.88 -1.83 -10.26
CA PRO A 176 -2.74 -1.11 -10.77
C PRO A 176 -2.36 -1.55 -12.19
N SER A 177 -2.00 -0.57 -13.02
CA SER A 177 -1.17 -0.82 -14.20
C SER A 177 0.26 -1.19 -13.77
N VAL A 178 1.10 -1.60 -14.71
CA VAL A 178 2.53 -1.83 -14.43
C VAL A 178 3.20 -0.58 -13.86
N ALA A 179 2.83 0.61 -14.36
CA ALA A 179 3.32 1.88 -13.83
C ALA A 179 2.83 2.14 -12.40
N GLY A 180 1.56 1.86 -12.10
CA GLY A 180 1.01 1.95 -10.75
C GLY A 180 1.72 1.02 -9.76
N THR A 181 1.95 -0.24 -10.14
CA THR A 181 2.69 -1.21 -9.32
C THR A 181 4.13 -0.75 -9.09
N TYR A 182 4.80 -0.23 -10.13
CA TYR A 182 6.17 0.26 -10.00
C TYR A 182 6.29 1.46 -9.07
N LEU A 183 5.40 2.45 -9.19
CA LEU A 183 5.35 3.59 -8.27
C LEU A 183 5.17 3.13 -6.83
N THR A 184 4.24 2.20 -6.59
CA THR A 184 4.02 1.60 -5.28
C THR A 184 5.28 0.90 -4.76
N ALA A 185 5.98 0.11 -5.59
CA ALA A 185 7.23 -0.54 -5.22
C ALA A 185 8.33 0.48 -4.84
N CYS A 186 8.43 1.61 -5.56
CA CYS A 186 9.36 2.68 -5.21
C CYS A 186 9.05 3.32 -3.86
N VAL A 187 7.76 3.51 -3.52
CA VAL A 187 7.35 4.03 -2.20
C VAL A 187 7.70 3.04 -1.10
N PHE A 188 7.47 1.74 -1.30
CA PHE A 188 7.92 0.71 -0.37
C PHE A 188 9.44 0.70 -0.21
N TYR A 189 10.21 0.79 -1.30
CA TYR A 189 11.67 0.85 -1.23
C TYR A 189 12.13 2.03 -0.37
N ALA A 190 11.60 3.22 -0.65
CA ALA A 190 11.88 4.42 0.11
C ALA A 190 11.50 4.29 1.59
N THR A 191 10.34 3.70 1.89
CA THR A 191 9.84 3.55 3.26
C THR A 191 10.66 2.53 4.06
N ILE A 192 10.93 1.35 3.48
CA ILE A 192 11.57 0.21 4.16
C ILE A 192 13.07 0.42 4.32
N PHE A 193 13.75 0.84 3.25
CA PHE A 193 15.20 1.01 3.28
C PHE A 193 15.63 2.40 3.72
N ARG A 194 14.69 3.36 3.78
CA ARG A 194 14.98 4.77 4.07
C ARG A 194 16.02 5.34 3.08
N LYS A 195 15.99 4.86 1.85
CA LYS A 195 16.87 5.24 0.73
C LYS A 195 16.07 5.81 -0.44
N PRO A 196 16.60 6.78 -1.19
CA PRO A 196 15.91 7.27 -2.38
C PRO A 196 15.80 6.16 -3.45
N PRO A 197 14.63 5.99 -4.11
CA PRO A 197 14.48 5.09 -5.24
C PRO A 197 15.00 5.68 -6.56
N ILE A 198 15.44 6.94 -6.55
CA ILE A 198 15.97 7.65 -7.72
C ILE A 198 17.25 6.97 -8.20
N GLY A 199 17.30 6.63 -9.48
CA GLY A 199 18.46 6.04 -10.12
C GLY A 199 18.57 4.52 -9.98
N LEU A 200 17.60 3.86 -9.35
CA LEU A 200 17.53 2.40 -9.34
C LEU A 200 17.37 1.86 -10.76
N SER A 201 18.15 0.83 -11.09
CA SER A 201 18.28 0.34 -12.46
C SER A 201 17.17 -0.62 -12.89
N TYR A 202 16.44 -1.20 -11.95
CA TYR A 202 15.28 -2.03 -12.28
C TYR A 202 14.04 -1.17 -12.53
N SER A 203 13.42 -1.38 -13.69
CA SER A 203 12.09 -0.90 -14.01
C SER A 203 11.37 -1.90 -14.90
N PRO A 204 10.14 -2.32 -14.57
CA PRO A 204 9.29 -3.09 -15.47
C PRO A 204 8.64 -2.18 -16.53
N ILE A 205 8.85 -0.87 -16.46
CA ILE A 205 8.37 0.12 -17.43
C ILE A 205 9.44 0.28 -18.50
N GLY A 206 9.09 0.03 -19.77
CA GLY A 206 10.03 0.15 -20.89
C GLY A 206 10.43 1.59 -21.27
N ASP A 207 9.86 2.59 -20.59
CA ASP A 207 10.11 4.01 -20.82
C ASP A 207 10.93 4.62 -19.66
N SER A 208 12.09 5.18 -19.99
CA SER A 208 13.04 5.71 -19.00
C SER A 208 12.56 7.04 -18.39
N ALA A 209 11.84 7.86 -19.16
CA ALA A 209 11.31 9.13 -18.66
C ALA A 209 10.23 8.90 -17.59
N THR A 210 9.27 8.01 -17.87
CA THR A 210 8.24 7.58 -16.91
C THR A 210 8.87 6.92 -15.69
N THR A 211 9.89 6.09 -15.88
CA THR A 211 10.62 5.45 -14.78
C THR A 211 11.22 6.50 -13.84
N ALA A 212 12.01 7.44 -14.37
CA ALA A 212 12.64 8.49 -13.57
C ALA A 212 11.61 9.40 -12.88
N PHE A 213 10.52 9.71 -13.58
CA PHE A 213 9.41 10.47 -13.02
C PHE A 213 8.79 9.76 -11.80
N LEU A 214 8.44 8.49 -11.92
CA LEU A 214 7.80 7.76 -10.82
C LEU A 214 8.74 7.53 -9.63
N GLN A 215 10.03 7.31 -9.86
CA GLN A 215 11.03 7.29 -8.79
C GLN A 215 11.08 8.64 -8.04
N THR A 216 11.05 9.75 -8.78
CA THR A 216 11.03 11.10 -8.21
C THR A 216 9.77 11.36 -7.38
N ILE A 217 8.60 10.96 -7.88
CA ILE A 217 7.34 11.07 -7.15
C ILE A 217 7.39 10.27 -5.84
N ALA A 218 7.89 9.04 -5.87
CA ALA A 218 8.03 8.21 -4.67
C ALA A 218 9.01 8.83 -3.66
N HIS A 219 10.15 9.33 -4.13
CA HIS A 219 11.13 10.04 -3.30
C HIS A 219 10.49 11.22 -2.56
N HIS A 220 9.90 12.16 -3.29
CA HIS A 220 9.27 13.34 -2.70
C HIS A 220 8.13 12.95 -1.74
N THR A 221 7.34 11.93 -2.08
CA THR A 221 6.24 11.50 -1.20
C THR A 221 6.74 11.03 0.17
N VAL A 222 7.86 10.31 0.22
CA VAL A 222 8.38 9.73 1.47
C VAL A 222 9.30 10.71 2.22
N PHE A 223 10.17 11.43 1.51
CA PHE A 223 11.22 12.24 2.14
C PHE A 223 10.86 13.73 2.30
N ASP A 224 9.89 14.29 1.58
CA ASP A 224 9.57 15.72 1.72
C ASP A 224 8.89 16.03 3.07
N SER A 225 8.37 15.02 3.78
CA SER A 225 7.87 15.19 5.16
C SER A 225 8.99 15.27 6.21
N LEU A 226 10.26 15.11 5.81
CA LEU A 226 11.43 15.22 6.69
C LEU A 226 12.11 16.60 6.60
N ALA A 227 11.64 17.47 5.71
CA ALA A 227 12.23 18.79 5.43
C ALA A 227 11.49 19.97 6.10
N THR A 228 10.62 19.69 7.07
CA THR A 228 9.92 20.68 7.91
C THR A 228 9.98 20.29 9.37
#